data_AF-A0A8T4TEH6-F1
#
_entry.id   AF-A0A8T4TEH6-F1
#
_cell.length_a   1.000
_cell.length_b   1.000
_cell.length_c   1.000
_cell.angle_alpha   90.00
_cell.angle_beta   90.00
_cell.angle_gamma   90.00
#
_symmetry.space_group_name_H-M   'P 1'
#
loop_
_entity.id
_entity.type
_entity.pdbx_description
1 polymer ?
#
loop_
_entity_poly.entity_id
_entity_poly.type
_entity_poly.pdbx_seq_one_letter_code
_entity_poly.pdbx_strand_id
1 'polypeptide(L)'
;MQLSMQFAGKLETLNQYDREAVKNWVKGFLEKHSRLVNSGDLSLRLEQREMKFRGIPLFSCKANFFTDRGKFVAIGEEYGIRQCVNMALNKVKKQLLKKKERV
;
A
#
# COMPACT_ATOMS: atom_id res chain seq x y z
N MET A 1 5.71 0.90 14.56
CA MET A 1 4.87 0.54 13.40
C MET A 1 5.37 -0.78 12.84
N GLN A 2 4.48 -1.77 12.68
CA GLN A 2 4.82 -3.00 11.98
C GLN A 2 4.36 -2.90 10.53
N LEU A 3 5.19 -3.39 9.61
CA LEU A 3 4.86 -3.48 8.19
C LEU A 3 4.90 -4.96 7.78
N SER A 4 3.76 -5.48 7.34
CA SER A 4 3.66 -6.77 6.68
C SER A 4 3.28 -6.58 5.22
N MET A 5 3.86 -7.40 4.34
CA MET A 5 3.53 -7.39 2.91
C MET A 5 3.33 -8.81 2.45
N GLN A 6 2.23 -9.04 1.76
CA GLN A 6 1.89 -10.28 1.10
C GLN A 6 1.82 -10.01 -0.41
N PHE A 7 2.48 -10.87 -1.17
CA PHE A 7 2.46 -10.86 -2.62
C PHE A 7 1.68 -12.10 -3.05
N ALA A 8 0.75 -11.93 -3.99
CA ALA A 8 -0.14 -12.98 -4.44
C ALA A 8 -0.08 -13.15 -5.96
N GLY A 9 -0.37 -14.36 -6.43
CA GLY A 9 -0.39 -14.70 -7.86
C GLY A 9 0.99 -14.59 -8.49
N LYS A 10 1.08 -13.99 -9.69
CA LYS A 10 2.37 -13.84 -10.41
C LYS A 10 3.43 -13.02 -9.65
N LEU A 11 3.05 -12.31 -8.59
CA LEU A 11 3.99 -11.58 -7.74
C LEU A 11 4.67 -12.44 -6.68
N GLU A 12 4.22 -13.67 -6.48
CA GLU A 12 4.90 -14.62 -5.58
C GLU A 12 6.33 -14.91 -6.04
N THR A 13 6.59 -14.81 -7.34
CA THR A 13 7.92 -15.00 -7.94
C THR A 13 8.77 -13.73 -7.98
N LEU A 14 8.31 -12.61 -7.41
CA LEU A 14 9.13 -11.41 -7.30
C LEU A 14 10.44 -11.74 -6.58
N ASN A 15 11.55 -11.33 -7.18
CA ASN A 15 12.87 -11.47 -6.57
C ASN A 15 12.97 -10.62 -5.29
N GLN A 16 14.01 -10.88 -4.50
CA GLN A 16 14.22 -10.19 -3.23
C GLN A 16 14.41 -8.67 -3.42
N TYR A 17 15.08 -8.25 -4.49
CA TYR A 17 15.34 -6.86 -4.81
C TYR A 17 14.05 -6.05 -5.04
N ASP A 18 13.12 -6.60 -5.82
CA ASP A 18 11.82 -5.97 -6.11
C ASP A 18 10.98 -5.86 -4.83
N ARG A 19 11.02 -6.88 -3.97
CA ARG A 19 10.33 -6.87 -2.67
C ARG A 19 10.91 -5.79 -1.75
N GLU A 20 12.23 -5.63 -1.72
CA GLU A 20 12.88 -4.57 -0.95
C GLU A 20 12.58 -3.18 -1.50
N ALA A 21 12.53 -3.00 -2.82
CA ALA A 21 12.16 -1.75 -3.45
C ALA A 21 10.74 -1.31 -3.02
N VAL A 22 9.76 -2.23 -3.05
CA VAL A 22 8.40 -1.96 -2.56
C VAL A 22 8.41 -1.62 -1.07
N LYS A 23 9.16 -2.38 -0.25
CA LYS A 23 9.27 -2.12 1.19
C LYS A 23 9.83 -0.72 1.48
N ASN A 24 10.86 -0.31 0.75
CA ASN A 24 11.50 1.00 0.90
C ASN A 24 10.57 2.14 0.49
N TRP A 25 9.78 1.96 -0.57
CA TRP A 25 8.77 2.95 -0.96
C TRP A 25 7.70 3.13 0.12
N VAL A 26 7.21 2.02 0.69
CA VAL A 26 6.20 2.06 1.75
C VAL A 26 6.77 2.72 3.00
N LYS A 27 7.99 2.35 3.41
CA LYS A 27 8.69 3.00 4.53
C LYS A 27 8.81 4.50 4.32
N GLY A 28 9.32 4.94 3.16
CA GLY A 28 9.46 6.36 2.86
C GLY A 28 8.13 7.11 2.83
N PHE A 29 7.03 6.46 2.42
CA PHE A 29 5.69 7.03 2.52
C PHE A 29 5.24 7.20 3.98
N LEU A 30 5.44 6.17 4.80
CA LEU A 30 5.08 6.19 6.22
C LEU A 30 5.90 7.21 7.00
N GLU A 31 7.20 7.32 6.76
CA GLU A 31 8.06 8.31 7.41
C GLU A 31 7.62 9.73 7.09
N LYS A 32 7.31 10.03 5.83
CA LYS A 32 6.75 11.32 5.39
C LYS A 32 5.41 11.66 6.04
N HIS A 33 4.71 10.65 6.55
CA HIS A 33 3.36 10.77 7.11
C HIS A 33 3.27 10.30 8.57
N SER A 34 4.41 10.16 9.25
CA SER A 34 4.54 9.74 10.65
C SER A 34 3.73 10.61 11.60
N ARG A 35 3.57 11.91 11.30
CA ARG A 35 2.76 12.84 12.10
C ARG A 35 1.25 12.55 12.07
N LEU A 36 0.77 11.71 11.15
CA LEU A 36 -0.65 11.36 11.05
C LEU A 36 -1.04 10.23 12.00
N VAL A 37 -0.07 9.41 12.44
CA VAL A 37 -0.30 8.13 13.14
C VAL A 37 0.88 7.82 14.05
N ASN A 38 0.62 7.64 15.35
CA ASN A 38 1.67 7.37 16.35
C ASN A 38 2.12 5.91 16.32
N SER A 39 1.18 4.99 16.13
CA SER A 39 1.40 3.56 16.09
C SER A 39 0.40 2.89 15.16
N GLY A 40 0.79 1.74 14.62
CA GLY A 40 -0.08 0.98 13.73
C GLY A 40 0.62 -0.09 12.94
N ASP A 41 -0.20 -0.98 12.38
CA ASP A 41 0.18 -2.14 11.59
C ASP A 41 -0.38 -1.99 10.19
N LEU A 42 0.52 -1.88 9.21
CA LEU A 42 0.17 -1.82 7.80
C LEU A 42 0.38 -3.20 7.18
N SER A 43 -0.68 -3.73 6.58
CA SER A 43 -0.64 -4.94 5.77
C SER A 43 -0.99 -4.58 4.32
N LEU A 44 -0.08 -4.90 3.39
CA LEU A 44 -0.32 -4.74 1.96
C LEU A 44 -0.47 -6.12 1.31
N ARG A 45 -1.54 -6.32 0.55
CA ARG A 45 -1.68 -7.46 -0.36
C ARG A 45 -1.59 -6.95 -1.79
N LEU A 46 -0.53 -7.33 -2.49
CA LEU A 46 -0.35 -7.03 -3.90
C LEU A 46 -0.68 -8.24 -4.76
N GLU A 47 -1.39 -8.02 -5.86
CA GLU A 47 -1.76 -9.03 -6.82
C GLU A 47 -1.60 -8.49 -8.24
N GLN A 48 -0.98 -9.27 -9.13
CA GLN A 48 -0.94 -8.95 -10.55
C GLN A 48 -2.19 -9.48 -11.24
N ARG A 49 -2.88 -8.61 -11.98
CA ARG A 49 -4.02 -8.98 -12.83
C ARG A 49 -3.52 -9.41 -14.21
N GLU A 50 -4.36 -10.14 -14.95
CA GLU A 50 -4.00 -10.61 -16.29
C GLU A 50 -3.99 -9.49 -17.34
N MET A 51 -4.72 -8.41 -17.08
CA MET A 51 -4.80 -7.24 -17.95
C MET A 51 -3.47 -6.49 -18.04
N LYS A 52 -3.15 -6.01 -19.23
CA LYS A 52 -1.99 -5.17 -19.51
C LYS A 52 -2.39 -3.98 -20.38
N PHE A 53 -1.75 -2.84 -20.18
CA PHE A 53 -1.87 -1.68 -21.05
C PHE A 53 -0.49 -1.28 -21.56
N ARG A 54 -0.31 -1.26 -22.89
CA ARG A 54 0.99 -0.97 -23.54
C ARG A 54 2.15 -1.81 -22.97
N GLY A 55 1.89 -3.08 -22.68
CA GLY A 55 2.87 -4.02 -22.11
C GLY A 55 3.05 -3.93 -20.59
N ILE A 56 2.50 -2.90 -19.93
CA ILE A 56 2.59 -2.74 -18.47
C ILE A 56 1.47 -3.54 -17.80
N PRO A 57 1.77 -4.44 -16.84
CA PRO A 57 0.73 -5.18 -16.14
C PRO A 57 -0.10 -4.30 -15.20
N LEU A 58 -1.38 -4.63 -15.10
CA LEU A 58 -2.27 -4.08 -14.08
C LEU A 58 -2.01 -4.78 -12.74
N PHE A 59 -1.90 -4.01 -11.67
CA PHE A 59 -1.76 -4.51 -10.32
C PHE A 59 -2.90 -4.02 -9.43
N SER A 60 -3.27 -4.85 -8.47
CA SER A 60 -4.22 -4.54 -7.40
C SER A 60 -3.50 -4.58 -6.07
N CYS A 61 -3.62 -3.52 -5.27
CA CYS A 61 -3.03 -3.41 -3.95
C CYS A 61 -4.12 -3.11 -2.93
N LYS A 62 -4.33 -4.05 -2.02
CA LYS A 62 -5.18 -3.87 -0.85
C LYS A 62 -4.32 -3.45 0.34
N ALA A 63 -4.55 -2.25 0.84
CA ALA A 63 -3.92 -1.74 2.05
C ALA A 63 -4.89 -1.85 3.23
N ASN A 64 -4.48 -2.57 4.27
CA ASN A 64 -5.15 -2.58 5.57
C ASN A 64 -4.24 -1.89 6.57
N PHE A 65 -4.69 -0.77 7.13
CA PHE A 65 -3.94 -0.03 8.11
C PHE A 65 -4.70 0.03 9.43
N PHE A 66 -4.15 -0.63 10.44
CA PHE A 66 -4.67 -0.62 11.80
C PHE A 66 -3.87 0.39 12.61
N THR A 67 -4.55 1.30 13.30
CA THR A 67 -3.91 2.41 14.03
C THR A 67 -4.62 2.62 15.35
N ASP A 68 -4.04 3.45 16.21
CA ASP A 68 -4.69 3.99 17.42
C ASP A 68 -6.02 4.70 17.13
N ARG A 69 -6.23 5.19 15.91
CA ARG A 69 -7.46 5.90 15.47
C ARG A 69 -8.49 4.97 14.78
N GLY A 70 -8.20 3.68 14.73
CA GLY A 70 -9.04 2.65 14.13
C GLY A 70 -8.45 2.01 12.87
N LYS A 71 -9.32 1.28 12.16
CA LYS A 71 -8.98 0.52 10.94
C LYS A 71 -9.32 1.29 9.68
N PHE A 72 -8.37 1.37 8.77
CA PHE A 72 -8.50 1.99 7.45
C PHE A 72 -8.21 0.95 6.38
N VAL A 73 -9.11 0.79 5.43
CA VAL A 73 -8.96 -0.17 4.33
C VAL A 73 -9.14 0.55 3.02
N ALA A 74 -8.20 0.34 2.10
CA ALA A 74 -8.30 0.86 0.75
C ALA A 74 -7.76 -0.13 -0.28
N ILE A 75 -8.29 -0.04 -1.49
CA ILE A 75 -7.82 -0.80 -2.64
C ILE A 75 -7.42 0.20 -3.72
N GLY A 76 -6.21 0.04 -4.26
CA GLY A 76 -5.70 0.74 -5.43
C GLY A 76 -5.52 -0.23 -6.58
N GLU A 77 -5.85 0.19 -7.80
CA GLU A 77 -5.61 -0.59 -9.02
C GLU A 77 -4.94 0.33 -10.04
N GLU A 78 -3.75 -0.06 -10.49
CA GLU A 78 -2.96 0.76 -11.41
C GLU A 78 -2.00 -0.08 -12.24
N TYR A 79 -1.59 0.48 -13.38
CA TYR A 79 -0.55 -0.09 -14.20
C TYR A 79 0.83 0.23 -13.58
N GLY A 80 1.56 -0.83 -13.21
CA GLY A 80 2.81 -0.74 -12.46
C GLY A 80 2.66 -0.83 -10.94
N ILE A 81 3.55 -1.61 -10.31
CA ILE A 81 3.53 -1.88 -8.86
C ILE A 81 3.61 -0.60 -8.03
N ARG A 82 4.51 0.32 -8.39
CA ARG A 82 4.76 1.54 -7.61
C ARG A 82 3.53 2.44 -7.60
N GLN A 83 2.92 2.64 -8.76
CA GLN A 83 1.71 3.43 -8.96
C GLN A 83 0.55 2.83 -8.14
N CYS A 84 0.41 1.51 -8.20
CA CYS A 84 -0.61 0.77 -7.46
C CYS A 84 -0.49 0.92 -5.94
N VAL A 85 0.72 0.72 -5.40
CA VAL A 85 0.99 0.91 -3.96
C VAL A 85 0.72 2.36 -3.54
N ASN A 86 1.22 3.33 -4.31
CA ASN A 86 0.98 4.75 -4.03
C ASN A 86 -0.51 5.10 -4.04
N MET A 87 -1.29 4.57 -4.98
CA MET A 87 -2.73 4.79 -5.02
C MET A 87 -3.40 4.26 -3.75
N ALA A 88 -3.10 3.02 -3.34
CA ALA A 88 -3.69 2.42 -2.15
C ALA A 88 -3.35 3.23 -0.88
N LEU A 89 -2.07 3.59 -0.70
CA LEU A 89 -1.59 4.38 0.43
C LEU A 89 -2.19 5.80 0.46
N ASN A 90 -2.33 6.46 -0.69
CA ASN A 90 -2.96 7.77 -0.77
C ASN A 90 -4.45 7.72 -0.40
N LYS A 91 -5.15 6.64 -0.76
CA LYS A 91 -6.55 6.44 -0.34
C LYS A 91 -6.64 6.26 1.19
N VAL A 92 -5.75 5.47 1.80
CA VAL A 92 -5.65 5.35 3.28
C VAL A 92 -5.39 6.71 3.93
N LYS A 93 -4.43 7.47 3.41
CA LYS A 93 -4.11 8.83 3.88
C LYS A 93 -5.33 9.76 3.84
N LYS A 94 -6.08 9.76 2.73
CA LYS A 94 -7.31 10.56 2.61
C LYS A 94 -8.34 10.18 3.69
N GLN A 95 -8.48 8.89 4.00
CA GLN A 95 -9.38 8.45 5.08
C GLN A 95 -8.89 8.90 6.46
N LEU A 96 -7.57 8.81 6.73
CA LEU A 96 -6.96 9.28 7.98
C LEU A 96 -7.19 10.78 8.19
N LEU A 97 -6.98 11.59 7.14
CA LEU A 97 -7.20 13.04 7.19
C LEU A 97 -8.67 13.36 7.48
N LYS A 98 -9.60 12.75 6.73
CA LYS A 98 -11.04 12.93 6.95
C LYS A 98 -11.48 12.55 8.36
N LYS A 99 -10.85 11.53 8.97
CA LYS A 99 -11.18 11.13 10.34
C LYS A 99 -10.59 12.11 11.37
N LYS A 100 -9.39 12.64 11.13
CA LYS A 100 -8.79 13.69 11.96
C LYS A 100 -9.64 14.97 11.98
N GLU A 101 -10.26 15.35 10.86
CA GLU A 101 -11.12 16.54 10.78
C GLU A 101 -12.46 16.40 11.52
N ARG A 102 -12.83 15.17 11.92
CA ARG A 102 -14.10 14.87 12.61
C ARG A 102 -13.96 14.70 14.12
N VAL A 103 -12.75 14.87 14.66
CA VAL A 103 -12.42 14.78 16.09
C VAL A 103 -11.88 16.14 16.53
#